data_AF-A0A7X7PJS6-F1
#
_entry.id   AF-A0A7X7PJS6-F1
#
_cell.length_a   1.000
_cell.length_b   1.000
_cell.length_c   1.000
_cell.angle_alpha   90.00
_cell.angle_beta   90.00
_cell.angle_gamma   90.00
#
_symmetry.space_group_name_H-M   'P 1'
#
loop_
_entity.id
_entity.type
_entity.pdbx_description
1 polymer ?
#
loop_
_entity_poly.entity_id
_entity_poly.type
_entity_poly.pdbx_seq_one_letter_code
_entity_poly.pdbx_strand_id
1 'polypeptide(L)'
;MRAEREVPASERRDEPGAITGPARVREEDIEPHEGLRYIAKLFKALAILLVIMLIAEIIVGIQQEGPAALATLLIEATRIVVFAGLLWGAGDLAVIMIESNHDLRATRILTGRVAYRLQRLIDHQIGESAPHEEAGPPPDVPPQVP
;
A
#
# COMPACT_ATOMS: atom_id res chain seq x y z
N MET A 1 -8.23 42.21 -38.14
CA MET A 1 -9.37 41.33 -37.80
C MET A 1 -8.81 39.96 -37.49
N ARG A 2 -8.66 39.62 -36.19
CA ARG A 2 -8.10 38.37 -35.71
C ARG A 2 -9.28 37.55 -35.21
N ALA A 3 -9.63 36.48 -35.92
CA ALA A 3 -10.73 35.61 -35.53
C ALA A 3 -10.43 34.99 -34.17
N GLU A 4 -11.25 35.32 -33.17
CA GLU A 4 -11.31 34.56 -31.91
C GLU A 4 -11.84 33.17 -32.26
N ARG A 5 -10.93 32.20 -32.23
CA ARG A 5 -11.27 30.79 -32.41
C ARG A 5 -11.95 30.37 -31.11
N GLU A 6 -13.28 30.36 -31.09
CA GLU A 6 -14.04 29.71 -30.03
C GLU A 6 -13.63 28.23 -29.99
N VAL A 7 -12.88 27.88 -28.95
CA VAL A 7 -12.52 26.49 -28.66
C VAL A 7 -13.79 25.80 -28.16
N PRO A 8 -14.29 24.75 -28.82
CA PRO A 8 -15.54 24.10 -28.42
C PRO A 8 -15.40 23.52 -27.00
N ALA A 9 -16.46 23.68 -26.18
CA ALA A 9 -16.52 23.23 -24.79
C ALA A 9 -16.26 21.72 -24.58
N SER A 10 -16.21 20.93 -25.65
CA SER A 10 -15.83 19.51 -25.62
C SER A 10 -14.34 19.28 -25.37
N GLU A 11 -13.47 20.25 -25.65
CA GLU A 11 -12.02 20.11 -25.50
C GLU A 11 -11.53 20.47 -24.08
N ARG A 12 -12.41 21.07 -23.26
CA ARG A 12 -12.13 21.38 -21.85
C ARG A 12 -12.32 20.16 -20.91
N ARG A 13 -12.59 18.98 -21.46
CA ARG A 13 -12.73 17.71 -20.71
C ARG A 13 -11.47 16.84 -20.72
N ASP A 14 -10.45 17.22 -21.47
CA ASP A 14 -9.19 16.49 -21.56
C ASP A 14 -8.04 17.24 -20.88
N GLU A 15 -8.30 17.84 -19.71
CA GLU A 15 -7.21 18.18 -18.78
C GLU A 15 -6.94 16.97 -17.88
N PRO A 16 -5.76 16.33 -17.95
CA PRO A 16 -5.35 15.27 -17.02
C PRO A 16 -5.09 15.76 -15.58
N GLY A 17 -5.71 16.87 -15.16
CA GLY A 17 -5.45 17.57 -13.91
C GLY A 17 -6.67 17.81 -13.03
N ALA A 18 -7.90 17.51 -13.48
CA ALA A 18 -9.14 17.85 -12.76
C ALA A 18 -9.60 16.79 -11.73
N ILE A 19 -8.72 15.89 -11.28
CA ILE A 19 -8.97 15.07 -10.07
C ILE A 19 -8.09 15.61 -8.94
N THR A 20 -8.38 16.83 -8.48
CA THR A 20 -7.80 17.40 -7.25
C THR A 20 -8.90 17.67 -6.22
N GLY A 21 -9.48 16.59 -5.68
CA GLY A 21 -9.97 16.58 -4.29
C GLY A 21 -8.80 16.33 -3.32
N PRO A 22 -8.98 16.50 -1.99
CA PRO A 22 -7.90 16.66 -1.00
C PRO A 22 -7.15 15.35 -0.66
N ALA A 23 -6.65 14.66 -1.67
CA ALA A 23 -5.78 13.51 -1.55
C ALA A 23 -4.79 13.49 -2.72
N ARG A 24 -4.10 14.61 -2.96
CA ARG A 24 -2.75 14.51 -3.54
C ARG A 24 -1.92 13.79 -2.48
N VAL A 25 -1.84 12.47 -2.58
CA VAL A 25 -0.83 11.69 -1.88
C VAL A 25 0.48 12.28 -2.34
N ARG A 26 1.16 13.00 -1.45
CA ARG A 26 2.43 13.62 -1.78
C ARG A 26 3.42 12.50 -2.08
N GLU A 27 4.27 12.65 -3.07
CA GLU A 27 5.30 11.64 -3.37
C GLU A 27 6.25 11.44 -2.17
N GLU A 28 6.34 12.44 -1.29
CA GLU A 28 7.02 12.38 0.01
C GLU A 28 6.25 11.61 1.12
N ASP A 29 4.96 11.28 0.92
CA ASP A 29 4.15 10.37 1.76
C ASP A 29 4.26 8.89 1.30
N ILE A 30 5.10 8.61 0.30
CA ILE A 30 5.59 7.25 0.05
C ILE A 30 6.64 6.96 1.11
N GLU A 31 6.15 6.42 2.22
CA GLU A 31 6.94 6.02 3.37
C GLU A 31 8.20 5.25 2.89
N PRO A 32 9.41 5.72 3.23
CA PRO A 32 10.64 5.11 2.76
C PRO A 32 10.83 3.77 3.47
N HIS A 33 10.20 2.72 2.95
CA HIS A 33 10.30 1.34 3.46
C HIS A 33 11.69 0.72 3.24
N GLU A 34 12.69 1.52 2.87
CA GLU A 34 14.07 1.07 2.76
C GLU A 34 14.58 0.49 4.08
N GLY A 35 14.26 1.12 5.23
CA GLY A 35 14.70 0.65 6.54
C GLY A 35 14.23 -0.78 6.85
N LEU A 36 12.95 -1.08 6.59
CA LEU A 36 12.40 -2.42 6.82
C LEU A 36 12.97 -3.45 5.83
N ARG A 37 13.21 -3.04 4.58
CA ARG A 37 13.86 -3.89 3.57
C ARG A 37 15.32 -4.16 3.90
N TYR A 38 16.02 -3.24 4.57
CA TYR A 38 17.35 -3.47 5.13
C TYR A 38 17.33 -4.53 6.23
N ILE A 39 16.32 -4.51 7.12
CA ILE A 39 16.18 -5.54 8.15
C ILE A 39 16.04 -6.91 7.48
N ALA A 40 15.18 -7.06 6.47
CA ALA A 40 15.05 -8.33 5.73
C ALA A 40 16.39 -8.82 5.10
N LYS A 41 17.18 -7.89 4.54
CA LYS A 41 18.53 -8.19 4.03
C LYS A 41 19.48 -8.62 5.15
N LEU A 42 19.38 -8.01 6.33
CA LEU A 42 20.20 -8.36 7.48
C LEU A 42 19.92 -9.79 7.97
N PHE A 43 18.65 -10.20 8.01
CA PHE A 43 18.27 -11.58 8.33
C PHE A 43 18.89 -12.58 7.34
N LYS A 44 18.82 -12.29 6.03
CA LYS A 44 19.48 -13.12 5.00
C LYS A 44 21.01 -13.13 5.16
N ALA A 45 21.62 -11.99 5.49
CA ALA A 45 23.06 -11.91 5.72
C ALA A 45 23.51 -12.73 6.94
N LEU A 46 22.77 -12.67 8.04
CA LEU A 46 23.01 -13.50 9.22
C LEU A 46 22.81 -14.99 8.93
N ALA A 47 21.85 -15.36 8.09
CA ALA A 47 21.64 -16.74 7.68
C ALA A 47 22.86 -17.28 6.90
N ILE A 48 23.40 -16.46 5.99
CA ILE A 48 24.64 -16.78 5.28
C ILE A 48 25.81 -16.88 6.25
N LEU A 49 25.91 -15.96 7.22
CA LEU A 49 26.95 -16.00 8.24
C LEU A 49 26.89 -17.30 9.06
N LEU A 50 25.70 -17.76 9.42
CA LEU A 50 25.51 -19.05 10.12
C LEU A 50 25.98 -20.24 9.28
N VAL A 51 25.74 -20.23 7.97
CA VAL A 51 26.25 -21.28 7.07
C VAL A 51 27.78 -21.23 6.98
N ILE A 52 28.38 -20.05 6.93
CA ILE A 52 29.84 -19.90 6.97
C ILE A 52 30.39 -20.41 8.30
N MET A 53 29.74 -20.07 9.42
CA MET A 53 30.11 -20.57 10.74
C MET A 53 29.99 -22.09 10.82
N LEU A 54 28.94 -22.69 10.24
CA LEU A 54 28.80 -24.15 10.17
C LEU A 54 29.98 -24.81 9.46
N ILE A 55 30.44 -24.24 8.35
CA ILE A 55 31.61 -24.77 7.63
C ILE A 55 32.86 -24.67 8.51
N ALA A 56 33.05 -23.55 9.20
CA ALA A 56 34.17 -23.37 10.13
C ALA A 56 34.11 -24.40 11.28
N GLU A 57 32.94 -24.61 11.88
CA GLU A 57 32.68 -25.59 12.93
C GLU A 57 33.08 -27.01 12.50
N ILE A 58 32.66 -27.41 11.29
CA ILE A 58 33.00 -28.72 10.73
C ILE A 58 34.51 -28.88 10.57
N ILE A 59 35.19 -27.86 10.02
CA ILE A 59 36.64 -27.88 9.83
C ILE A 59 37.37 -28.00 11.18
N VAL A 60 36.97 -27.22 12.18
CA VAL A 60 37.58 -27.21 13.51
C VAL A 60 37.31 -28.52 14.24
N GLY A 61 36.07 -29.01 14.23
CA GLY A 61 35.71 -30.26 14.91
C GLY A 61 36.44 -31.48 14.35
N ILE A 62 36.62 -31.55 13.03
CA ILE A 62 37.41 -32.62 12.41
C ILE A 62 38.89 -32.51 12.80
N GLN A 63 39.46 -31.29 12.83
CA GLN A 63 40.87 -31.11 13.18
C GLN A 63 41.20 -31.41 14.64
N GLN A 64 40.29 -31.10 15.57
CA GLN A 64 40.55 -31.25 17.01
C GLN A 64 40.19 -32.63 17.57
N GLU A 65 39.05 -33.18 17.15
CA GLU A 65 38.43 -34.36 17.78
C GLU A 65 38.27 -35.54 16.80
N GLY A 66 38.42 -35.30 15.49
CA GLY A 66 38.38 -36.34 14.47
C GLY A 66 37.04 -37.10 14.45
N PRO A 67 37.05 -38.45 14.38
CA PRO A 67 35.82 -39.24 14.29
C PRO A 67 34.90 -39.14 15.52
N ALA A 68 35.45 -38.79 16.69
CA ALA A 68 34.67 -38.65 17.92
C ALA A 68 33.70 -37.45 17.86
N ALA A 69 34.02 -36.44 17.06
CA ALA A 69 33.21 -35.23 16.88
C ALA A 69 31.93 -35.48 16.08
N LEU A 70 31.82 -36.57 15.31
CA LEU A 70 30.77 -36.75 14.31
C LEU A 70 29.36 -36.64 14.89
N ALA A 71 29.11 -37.26 16.05
CA ALA A 71 27.79 -37.22 16.68
C ALA A 71 27.42 -35.80 17.13
N THR A 72 28.36 -35.09 17.75
CA THR A 72 28.18 -33.70 18.21
C THR A 72 28.01 -32.74 17.04
N LEU A 73 28.89 -32.84 16.04
CA LEU A 73 28.84 -32.02 14.83
C LEU A 73 27.53 -32.18 14.08
N LEU A 74 26.95 -33.39 14.00
CA LEU A 74 25.66 -33.60 13.35
C LEU A 74 24.51 -32.90 14.10
N ILE A 75 24.51 -32.94 15.43
CA ILE A 75 23.49 -32.27 16.26
C ILE A 75 23.61 -30.76 16.11
N GLU A 76 24.81 -30.21 16.25
CA GLU A 76 25.04 -28.78 16.15
C GLU A 76 24.79 -28.29 14.71
N ALA A 77 25.23 -29.04 13.70
CA ALA A 77 24.96 -28.74 12.30
C ALA A 77 23.47 -28.68 12.01
N THR A 78 22.69 -29.64 12.50
CA THR A 78 21.23 -29.64 12.33
C THR A 78 20.63 -28.38 12.94
N ARG A 79 21.05 -28.01 14.16
CA ARG A 79 20.58 -26.79 14.83
C ARG A 79 20.91 -25.55 14.01
N ILE A 80 22.16 -25.40 13.55
CA ILE A 80 22.61 -24.24 12.77
C ILE A 80 21.85 -24.17 11.43
N VAL A 81 21.67 -25.30 10.74
CA VAL A 81 20.90 -25.38 9.48
C VAL A 81 19.46 -24.95 9.70
N VAL A 82 18.80 -25.43 10.76
CA VAL A 82 17.43 -25.04 11.10
C VAL A 82 17.35 -23.54 11.38
N PHE A 83 18.25 -22.99 12.19
CA PHE A 83 18.29 -21.55 12.45
C PHE A 83 18.55 -20.73 11.19
N ALA A 84 19.49 -21.14 10.33
CA ALA A 84 19.77 -20.47 9.08
C ALA A 84 18.55 -20.48 8.15
N GLY A 85 17.86 -21.62 8.03
CA GLY A 85 16.63 -21.75 7.25
C GLY A 85 15.49 -20.88 7.78
N LEU A 86 15.29 -20.87 9.11
CA LEU A 86 14.30 -20.00 9.76
C LEU A 86 14.61 -18.53 9.52
N LEU A 87 15.88 -18.12 9.62
CA LEU A 87 16.28 -16.73 9.45
C LEU A 87 16.16 -16.29 7.98
N TRP A 88 16.49 -17.17 7.05
CA TRP A 88 16.27 -16.93 5.62
C TRP A 88 14.78 -16.77 5.30
N GLY A 89 13.95 -17.71 5.79
CA GLY A 89 12.50 -17.68 5.61
C GLY A 89 11.86 -16.45 6.26
N ALA A 90 12.30 -16.06 7.45
CA ALA A 90 11.84 -14.85 8.12
C ALA A 90 12.20 -13.58 7.32
N GLY A 91 13.40 -13.53 6.73
CA GLY A 91 13.80 -12.45 5.83
C GLY A 91 12.94 -12.40 4.58
N ASP A 92 12.56 -13.55 4.01
CA ASP A 92 11.68 -13.61 2.85
C ASP A 92 10.24 -13.20 3.18
N LEU A 93 9.71 -13.71 4.30
CA LEU A 93 8.41 -13.34 4.83
C LEU A 93 8.30 -11.85 5.13
N ALA A 94 9.36 -11.25 5.66
CA ALA A 94 9.41 -9.81 5.93
C ALA A 94 9.26 -8.98 4.65
N VAL A 95 9.88 -9.40 3.54
CA VAL A 95 9.73 -8.72 2.23
C VAL A 95 8.29 -8.83 1.75
N ILE A 96 7.71 -10.03 1.81
CA ILE A 96 6.32 -10.26 1.38
C ILE A 96 5.33 -9.46 2.23
N MET A 97 5.55 -9.37 3.54
CA MET A 97 4.70 -8.60 4.45
C MET A 97 4.69 -7.10 4.12
N ILE A 98 5.85 -6.55 3.71
CA ILE A 98 5.95 -5.15 3.28
C ILE A 98 5.09 -4.90 2.04
N GLU A 99 5.16 -5.79 1.05
CA GLU A 99 4.38 -5.67 -0.19
C GLU A 99 2.87 -5.81 0.08
N SER A 100 2.48 -6.76 0.95
CA SER A 100 1.09 -6.94 1.38
C SER A 100 0.49 -5.70 2.07
N ASN A 101 1.26 -5.01 2.90
CA ASN A 101 0.78 -3.79 3.57
C ASN A 101 0.40 -2.69 2.56
N HIS A 102 1.16 -2.57 1.47
CA HIS A 102 0.83 -1.64 0.40
C HIS A 102 -0.51 -1.98 -0.27
N ASP A 103 -0.76 -3.26 -0.54
CA ASP A 103 -2.01 -3.73 -1.15
C ASP A 103 -3.21 -3.52 -0.22
N LEU A 104 -3.02 -3.67 1.09
CA LEU A 104 -4.05 -3.35 2.09
C LEU A 104 -4.38 -1.86 2.09
N ARG A 105 -3.37 -0.98 1.97
CA ARG A 105 -3.59 0.47 1.86
C ARG A 105 -4.35 0.82 0.58
N ALA A 106 -3.96 0.24 -0.56
CA ALA A 106 -4.65 0.43 -1.83
C ALA A 106 -6.11 -0.02 -1.76
N THR A 107 -6.35 -1.20 -1.16
CA THR A 107 -7.69 -1.74 -0.94
C THR A 107 -8.54 -0.81 -0.08
N ARG A 108 -7.99 -0.27 1.02
CA ARG A 108 -8.71 0.68 1.88
C ARG A 108 -9.13 1.94 1.14
N ILE A 109 -8.25 2.48 0.30
CA ILE A 109 -8.55 3.68 -0.52
C ILE A 109 -9.66 3.37 -1.54
N LEU A 110 -9.57 2.22 -2.22
CA LEU A 110 -10.56 1.82 -3.20
C LEU A 110 -11.94 1.61 -2.56
N THR A 111 -12.00 0.87 -1.45
CA THR A 111 -13.22 0.63 -0.70
C THR A 111 -13.83 1.93 -0.20
N GLY A 112 -13.03 2.86 0.32
CA GLY A 112 -13.50 4.20 0.71
C GLY A 112 -14.11 4.98 -0.47
N ARG A 113 -13.50 4.89 -1.65
CA ARG A 113 -14.01 5.54 -2.87
C ARG A 113 -15.33 4.92 -3.34
N VAL A 114 -15.45 3.59 -3.31
CA VAL A 114 -16.69 2.88 -3.66
C VAL A 114 -17.80 3.22 -2.67
N ALA A 115 -17.51 3.20 -1.36
CA ALA A 115 -18.46 3.55 -0.32
C ALA A 115 -18.99 4.98 -0.49
N TYR A 116 -18.10 5.95 -0.78
CA TYR A 116 -18.50 7.33 -1.03
C TYR A 116 -19.39 7.49 -2.28
N ARG A 117 -19.07 6.82 -3.40
CA ARG A 117 -19.91 6.86 -4.61
C ARG A 117 -21.28 6.24 -4.36
N LEU A 118 -21.33 5.15 -3.62
CA LEU A 118 -22.58 4.49 -3.26
C LEU A 118 -23.45 5.41 -2.38
N GLN A 119 -22.86 6.05 -1.37
CA GLN A 119 -23.56 7.03 -0.52
C GLN A 119 -24.13 8.17 -1.36
N ARG A 120 -23.33 8.74 -2.28
CA ARG A 120 -23.80 9.82 -3.17
C ARG A 120 -24.98 9.39 -4.05
N LEU A 121 -24.98 8.15 -4.55
CA LEU A 121 -26.09 7.62 -5.34
C LEU A 121 -27.36 7.47 -4.50
N ILE A 122 -27.23 7.00 -3.26
CA ILE A 122 -28.34 6.89 -2.30
C ILE A 122 -28.89 8.28 -1.98
N ASP A 123 -28.02 9.24 -1.66
CA ASP A 123 -28.42 10.62 -1.35
C ASP A 123 -29.11 11.29 -2.55
N HIS A 124 -28.66 11.02 -3.78
CA HIS A 124 -29.30 11.53 -4.99
C HIS A 124 -30.67 10.91 -5.24
N GLN A 125 -30.84 9.59 -5.04
CA GLN A 125 -32.16 8.96 -5.12
C GLN A 125 -33.13 9.49 -4.07
N ILE A 126 -32.67 9.71 -2.84
CA ILE A 126 -33.49 10.28 -1.76
C ILE A 126 -33.87 11.73 -2.08
N GLY A 127 -32.93 12.52 -2.62
CA GLY A 127 -33.18 13.91 -3.04
C GLY A 127 -34.14 14.03 -4.22
N GLU A 128 -34.14 13.07 -5.15
CA GLU A 128 -35.07 13.03 -6.30
C GLU A 128 -36.44 12.45 -5.93
N SER A 129 -36.53 11.70 -4.83
CA SER A 129 -37.78 11.19 -4.26
C SER A 129 -38.45 12.17 -3.29
N ALA A 130 -37.79 13.29 -2.96
CA ALA A 130 -38.42 14.37 -2.22
C ALA A 130 -39.53 14.97 -3.10
N PRO A 131 -40.78 15.09 -2.61
CA PRO A 131 -41.84 15.67 -3.41
C PRO A 131 -41.40 17.06 -3.86
N HIS A 132 -41.60 17.36 -5.14
CA HIS A 132 -41.62 18.74 -5.61
C HIS A 132 -42.70 19.47 -4.80
N GLU A 133 -42.32 20.06 -3.68
CA GLU A 133 -43.15 20.98 -2.94
C GLU A 133 -43.31 22.19 -3.85
N GLU A 134 -44.45 22.17 -4.53
CA GLU A 134 -45.01 23.17 -5.41
C GLU A 134 -44.52 24.56 -5.02
N ALA A 135 -43.78 25.20 -5.92
CA ALA A 135 -43.52 26.63 -5.82
C ALA A 135 -44.88 27.33 -5.81
N GLY A 136 -45.35 27.68 -4.60
CA GLY A 136 -46.59 28.43 -4.41
C GLY A 136 -46.56 29.72 -5.23
N PRO A 137 -47.73 30.22 -5.69
CA PRO A 137 -47.78 31.37 -6.57
C PRO A 137 -47.05 32.56 -5.93
N PRO A 138 -46.35 33.39 -6.72
CA PRO A 138 -45.67 34.56 -6.18
C PRO A 138 -46.70 35.44 -5.44
N PRO A 139 -46.34 35.98 -4.25
CA PRO A 139 -47.26 36.81 -3.49
C PRO A 139 -47.69 38.03 -4.30
N ASP A 140 -48.99 38.28 -4.30
CA ASP A 140 -49.65 39.40 -4.98
C ASP A 140 -48.93 40.73 -4.72
N VAL A 141 -48.42 41.34 -5.79
CA VAL A 141 -47.87 42.70 -5.76
C VAL A 141 -49.06 43.66 -5.63
N PRO A 142 -49.18 44.45 -4.54
CA PRO A 142 -50.29 45.38 -4.40
C PRO A 142 -50.24 46.47 -5.49
N PRO A 143 -51.40 46.92 -5.98
CA PRO A 143 -51.47 47.89 -7.07
C PRO A 143 -50.86 49.23 -6.65
N GLN A 144 -49.92 49.73 -7.45
CA GLN A 144 -49.45 51.10 -7.32
C GLN A 144 -50.58 52.04 -7.78
N VAL A 145 -51.07 52.84 -6.83
CA VAL A 145 -52.08 53.89 -7.04
C VAL A 145 -51.40 55.09 -7.72
N PRO A 146 -52.06 55.75 -8.69
CA PRO A 146 -51.46 56.70 -9.64
C PRO A 146 -50.88 57.98 -9.02
#